data_AF-A0A8J2YJQ3-F1
#
_entry.id   AF-A0A8J2YJQ3-F1
#
_cell.length_a   1.000
_cell.length_b   1.000
_cell.length_c   1.000
_cell.angle_alpha   90.00
_cell.angle_beta   90.00
_cell.angle_gamma   90.00
#
_symmetry.space_group_name_H-M   'P 1'
#
loop_
_entity.id
_entity.type
_entity.pdbx_description
1 polymer ?
#
loop_
_entity_poly.entity_id
_entity_poly.type
_entity_poly.pdbx_seq_one_letter_code
_entity_poly.pdbx_strand_id
1 'polypeptide(L)'
;MAVIPGTTGNDLLYGTENDDTIEGLGGSDFLFGYGGDDTLRGGAGSDFLFGGEGDDYLNGGADSDYIDGGAGDDFVYARAVQGPDTADGGEGIDTIHFDRAFTSDDVTIDLTNNADWQTLSDGTTFRNFEALKFTGGSGLSTVTGGAGFDVLWGGVGTSVFDGAGGNDVLKGKAGDTLLGGEGDDQVFLTGAALKADGGEGYDRITISGTGVFGEGSVVNFEKVMVTDGADLNFKANGHGLQIFAIESKADGEGITITGSKVNDTIIGGAAGDTISGEAGNDYIKGFGGDDALNGNGGDDRIWGGDGNDTINGGTGFDQIWAGAGDDKIYSQSNWGADQIDGGDGIDFAKIDRATETVDFVIDISDPSVKQVLADGTSVVNVERIQFEGGFGNDTLTGGALNDLLHGGGGNDTIFGGEGDDRLGGGKGDDFLDGGAGRDTLVLGGVRSDYTVTALDDGYYQFTSAAQGTDTVANFESVYFSGSGKYVNFDVFA
;
A
#
# COMPACT_ATOMS: atom_id res chain seq x y z
N MET A 1 -44.69 7.96 -24.93
CA MET A 1 -43.73 8.10 -26.04
C MET A 1 -44.38 8.61 -27.30
N ALA A 2 -44.72 9.89 -27.28
CA ALA A 2 -44.89 10.70 -28.46
C ALA A 2 -43.54 11.31 -28.87
N VAL A 3 -43.39 11.59 -30.17
CA VAL A 3 -42.29 12.39 -30.71
C VAL A 3 -42.92 13.64 -31.30
N ILE A 4 -42.51 14.80 -30.80
CA ILE A 4 -43.14 16.10 -31.07
C ILE A 4 -42.10 17.02 -31.71
N PRO A 5 -42.01 17.03 -33.05
CA PRO A 5 -41.06 17.88 -33.75
C PRO A 5 -41.62 19.30 -33.95
N GLY A 6 -40.79 20.29 -33.65
CA GLY A 6 -40.95 21.69 -34.00
C GLY A 6 -40.51 21.99 -35.44
N THR A 7 -40.22 23.25 -35.68
CA THR A 7 -39.90 23.85 -36.97
C THR A 7 -38.63 24.70 -36.85
N THR A 8 -38.28 25.46 -37.88
CA THR A 8 -37.13 26.38 -37.80
C THR A 8 -37.52 27.79 -37.37
N GLY A 9 -38.69 27.97 -36.77
CA GLY A 9 -39.11 29.23 -36.17
C GLY A 9 -39.83 28.97 -34.86
N ASN A 10 -40.19 30.04 -34.15
CA ASN A 10 -40.72 29.95 -32.79
C ASN A 10 -41.95 29.04 -32.66
N ASP A 11 -41.81 28.00 -31.85
CA ASP A 11 -42.81 26.98 -31.59
C ASP A 11 -43.29 26.98 -30.14
N LEU A 12 -44.48 26.40 -29.94
CA LEU A 12 -45.09 26.17 -28.65
C LEU A 12 -45.53 24.71 -28.61
N LEU A 13 -44.74 23.88 -27.93
CA LEU A 13 -44.80 22.43 -27.95
C LEU A 13 -45.21 21.90 -26.57
N TYR A 14 -46.12 20.94 -26.58
CA TYR A 14 -46.70 20.35 -25.38
C TYR A 14 -46.60 18.84 -25.45
N GLY A 15 -45.95 18.25 -24.45
CA GLY A 15 -45.96 16.82 -24.16
C GLY A 15 -47.28 16.38 -23.54
N THR A 16 -47.20 15.23 -22.88
CA THR A 16 -48.32 14.52 -22.27
C THR A 16 -47.93 14.06 -20.87
N GLU A 17 -48.78 13.24 -20.23
CA GLU A 17 -48.48 12.61 -18.94
C GLU A 17 -47.67 11.30 -19.10
N ASN A 18 -46.95 11.13 -20.21
CA ASN A 18 -46.08 9.97 -20.44
C ASN A 18 -44.77 10.45 -21.08
N ASP A 19 -43.73 9.64 -20.97
CA ASP A 19 -42.39 9.89 -21.55
C ASP A 19 -42.47 10.35 -23.00
N ASP A 20 -42.02 11.54 -23.33
CA ASP A 20 -42.12 12.18 -24.62
C ASP A 20 -40.75 12.66 -25.11
N THR A 21 -40.62 12.84 -26.42
CA THR A 21 -39.43 13.48 -27.02
C THR A 21 -39.87 14.71 -27.77
N ILE A 22 -39.40 15.88 -27.34
CA ILE A 22 -39.78 17.18 -27.88
C ILE A 22 -38.53 17.86 -28.44
N GLU A 23 -38.58 18.26 -29.72
CA GLU A 23 -37.46 18.92 -30.41
C GLU A 23 -37.92 20.27 -30.98
N GLY A 24 -37.43 21.40 -30.45
CA GLY A 24 -37.74 22.74 -30.95
C GLY A 24 -37.09 23.05 -32.30
N LEU A 25 -35.85 22.57 -32.48
CA LEU A 25 -34.97 22.75 -33.65
C LEU A 25 -34.38 24.16 -33.77
N GLY A 26 -35.17 25.17 -34.11
CA GLY A 26 -34.64 26.53 -34.12
C GLY A 26 -35.73 27.58 -34.09
N GLY A 27 -35.44 28.73 -33.50
CA GLY A 27 -36.46 29.67 -33.09
C GLY A 27 -36.24 30.07 -31.63
N SER A 28 -37.21 30.75 -31.04
CA SER A 28 -37.29 30.86 -29.59
C SER A 28 -38.54 30.12 -29.17
N ASP A 29 -38.36 28.93 -28.65
CA ASP A 29 -39.39 27.92 -28.48
C ASP A 29 -39.81 27.80 -27.01
N PHE A 30 -41.03 27.32 -26.81
CA PHE A 30 -41.54 26.93 -25.49
C PHE A 30 -41.87 25.44 -25.51
N LEU A 31 -41.16 24.65 -24.72
CA LEU A 31 -41.31 23.20 -24.61
C LEU A 31 -41.78 22.85 -23.20
N PHE A 32 -42.90 22.13 -23.12
CA PHE A 32 -43.47 21.64 -21.85
C PHE A 32 -43.57 20.11 -21.91
N GLY A 33 -42.91 19.38 -21.01
CA GLY A 33 -42.99 17.92 -20.89
C GLY A 33 -44.29 17.46 -20.25
N TYR A 34 -44.59 18.03 -19.08
CA TYR A 34 -45.69 17.71 -18.16
C TYR A 34 -45.41 16.54 -17.24
N GLY A 35 -45.63 15.29 -17.66
CA GLY A 35 -45.49 14.14 -16.77
C GLY A 35 -44.83 12.96 -17.49
N GLY A 36 -44.04 12.18 -16.77
CA GLY A 36 -43.25 11.07 -17.33
C GLY A 36 -41.81 11.50 -17.63
N ASP A 37 -40.98 10.56 -18.05
CA ASP A 37 -39.54 10.80 -18.23
C ASP A 37 -39.28 11.36 -19.64
N ASP A 38 -39.20 12.67 -19.77
CA ASP A 38 -39.18 13.36 -21.06
C ASP A 38 -37.76 13.65 -21.57
N THR A 39 -37.66 13.91 -22.87
CA THR A 39 -36.46 14.44 -23.52
C THR A 39 -36.79 15.72 -24.27
N LEU A 40 -36.35 16.86 -23.75
CA LEU A 40 -36.58 18.18 -24.31
C LEU A 40 -35.28 18.75 -24.91
N ARG A 41 -35.34 19.15 -26.17
CA ARG A 41 -34.23 19.81 -26.88
C ARG A 41 -34.70 21.10 -27.53
N GLY A 42 -34.21 22.24 -27.08
CA GLY A 42 -34.55 23.55 -27.64
C GLY A 42 -34.02 23.69 -29.07
N GLY A 43 -32.69 23.62 -29.23
CA GLY A 43 -32.04 23.66 -30.52
C GLY A 43 -31.25 24.95 -30.69
N ALA A 44 -31.70 25.88 -31.53
CA ALA A 44 -31.01 27.14 -31.75
C ALA A 44 -31.92 28.34 -31.53
N GLY A 45 -31.45 29.29 -30.73
CA GLY A 45 -32.19 30.48 -30.32
C GLY A 45 -32.65 30.35 -28.87
N SER A 46 -33.12 31.44 -28.27
CA SER A 46 -33.42 31.46 -26.83
C SER A 46 -34.71 30.71 -26.50
N ASP A 47 -34.57 29.52 -25.93
CA ASP A 47 -35.65 28.59 -25.66
C ASP A 47 -36.04 28.54 -24.18
N PHE A 48 -37.28 28.09 -23.92
CA PHE A 48 -37.82 27.85 -22.58
C PHE A 48 -38.25 26.39 -22.47
N LEU A 49 -37.55 25.65 -21.62
CA LEU A 49 -37.79 24.22 -21.39
C LEU A 49 -38.32 24.02 -19.97
N PHE A 50 -39.44 23.32 -19.86
CA PHE A 50 -40.06 22.91 -18.59
C PHE A 50 -40.28 21.40 -18.63
N GLY A 51 -39.56 20.64 -17.81
CA GLY A 51 -39.66 19.19 -17.71
C GLY A 51 -41.02 18.78 -17.16
N GLY A 52 -41.23 18.97 -15.86
CA GLY A 52 -42.51 18.71 -15.20
C GLY A 52 -42.36 17.70 -14.08
N GLU A 53 -43.19 16.66 -14.06
CA GLU A 53 -43.02 15.50 -13.17
C GLU A 53 -42.31 14.37 -13.93
N GLY A 54 -41.31 13.72 -13.34
CA GLY A 54 -40.57 12.62 -13.97
C GLY A 54 -39.08 12.91 -14.06
N ASP A 55 -38.29 11.92 -14.47
CA ASP A 55 -36.83 12.08 -14.58
C ASP A 55 -36.50 12.57 -16.00
N ASP A 56 -36.30 13.89 -16.18
CA ASP A 56 -36.24 14.52 -17.49
C ASP A 56 -34.81 14.73 -18.02
N TYR A 57 -34.65 14.69 -19.34
CA TYR A 57 -33.43 15.14 -20.03
C TYR A 57 -33.68 16.47 -20.74
N LEU A 58 -32.98 17.53 -20.32
CA LEU A 58 -33.17 18.88 -20.85
C LEU A 58 -31.88 19.43 -21.47
N ASN A 59 -31.98 19.97 -22.69
CA ASN A 59 -30.87 20.58 -23.41
C ASN A 59 -31.36 21.80 -24.21
N GLY A 60 -31.04 23.00 -23.73
CA GLY A 60 -31.41 24.25 -24.39
C GLY A 60 -30.81 24.36 -25.79
N GLY A 61 -29.49 24.15 -25.89
CA GLY A 61 -28.80 24.05 -27.18
C GLY A 61 -27.88 25.24 -27.42
N ALA A 62 -28.22 26.07 -28.40
CA ALA A 62 -27.47 27.27 -28.77
C ALA A 62 -28.22 28.53 -28.31
N ASP A 63 -27.48 29.62 -28.08
CA ASP A 63 -28.00 30.87 -27.51
C ASP A 63 -28.32 30.74 -26.02
N SER A 64 -29.06 31.70 -25.45
CA SER A 64 -29.34 31.76 -24.01
C SER A 64 -30.69 31.16 -23.70
N ASP A 65 -30.70 30.08 -22.93
CA ASP A 65 -31.91 29.31 -22.65
C ASP A 65 -32.35 29.43 -21.18
N TYR A 66 -33.64 29.17 -20.95
CA TYR A 66 -34.22 28.99 -19.62
C TYR A 66 -34.68 27.54 -19.47
N ILE A 67 -34.18 26.86 -18.45
CA ILE A 67 -34.43 25.44 -18.19
C ILE A 67 -34.91 25.29 -16.75
N ASP A 68 -36.02 24.58 -16.58
CA ASP A 68 -36.65 24.23 -15.30
C ASP A 68 -36.97 22.74 -15.36
N GLY A 69 -36.25 21.93 -14.57
CA GLY A 69 -36.42 20.47 -14.53
C GLY A 69 -37.78 20.10 -13.96
N GLY A 70 -38.04 20.52 -12.73
CA GLY A 70 -39.35 20.36 -12.09
C GLY A 70 -39.25 19.40 -10.91
N ALA A 71 -39.96 18.29 -10.96
CA ALA A 71 -39.96 17.27 -9.92
C ALA A 71 -39.52 15.93 -10.50
N GLY A 72 -38.53 15.30 -9.89
CA GLY A 72 -37.88 14.09 -10.40
C GLY A 72 -36.36 14.27 -10.41
N ASP A 73 -35.62 13.23 -10.76
CA ASP A 73 -34.15 13.30 -10.82
C ASP A 73 -33.72 13.73 -12.23
N ASP A 74 -33.59 15.03 -12.46
CA ASP A 74 -33.44 15.60 -13.80
C ASP A 74 -31.98 15.68 -14.27
N PHE A 75 -31.79 15.66 -15.59
CA PHE A 75 -30.49 15.85 -16.24
C PHE A 75 -30.49 17.06 -17.15
N VAL A 76 -29.74 18.11 -16.77
CA VAL A 76 -29.60 19.35 -17.54
C VAL A 76 -28.23 19.43 -18.22
N TYR A 77 -28.24 19.56 -19.55
CA TYR A 77 -27.02 19.77 -20.34
C TYR A 77 -26.82 21.26 -20.64
N ALA A 78 -25.87 21.92 -19.94
CA ALA A 78 -25.56 23.33 -20.13
C ALA A 78 -24.34 23.53 -21.06
N ARG A 79 -24.52 24.21 -22.20
CA ARG A 79 -23.47 24.40 -23.21
C ARG A 79 -22.88 25.80 -23.17
N ALA A 80 -21.67 25.91 -22.61
CA ALA A 80 -20.99 27.20 -22.40
C ALA A 80 -20.55 27.98 -23.66
N VAL A 81 -20.79 27.51 -24.90
CA VAL A 81 -20.17 28.09 -26.11
C VAL A 81 -21.13 28.85 -27.03
N GLN A 82 -22.41 28.99 -26.69
CA GLN A 82 -23.38 29.65 -27.58
C GLN A 82 -24.32 30.67 -26.89
N GLY A 83 -24.31 30.80 -25.57
CA GLY A 83 -25.00 31.83 -24.81
C GLY A 83 -25.04 31.43 -23.33
N PRO A 84 -25.18 32.37 -22.36
CA PRO A 84 -25.38 32.00 -20.97
C PRO A 84 -26.77 31.42 -20.74
N ASP A 85 -26.84 30.25 -20.11
CA ASP A 85 -28.09 29.58 -19.74
C ASP A 85 -28.54 29.94 -18.32
N THR A 86 -29.83 29.80 -18.04
CA THR A 86 -30.40 29.82 -16.69
C THR A 86 -31.07 28.47 -16.43
N ALA A 87 -30.57 27.72 -15.44
CA ALA A 87 -31.06 26.37 -15.15
C ALA A 87 -31.47 26.20 -13.67
N ASP A 88 -32.62 25.59 -13.45
CA ASP A 88 -33.12 25.19 -12.14
C ASP A 88 -33.41 23.69 -12.20
N GLY A 89 -32.79 22.87 -11.33
CA GLY A 89 -33.07 21.43 -11.29
C GLY A 89 -34.47 21.20 -10.74
N GLY A 90 -34.70 21.54 -9.47
CA GLY A 90 -36.02 21.59 -8.87
C GLY A 90 -36.12 20.74 -7.62
N GLU A 91 -37.11 19.86 -7.56
CA GLU A 91 -37.27 18.84 -6.51
C GLU A 91 -36.72 17.50 -7.00
N GLY A 92 -35.66 16.99 -6.37
CA GLY A 92 -35.10 15.69 -6.74
C GLY A 92 -33.63 15.63 -6.42
N ILE A 93 -32.93 14.68 -7.04
CA ILE A 93 -31.47 14.66 -7.12
C ILE A 93 -31.09 15.01 -8.56
N ASP A 94 -30.87 16.29 -8.80
CA ASP A 94 -30.70 16.81 -10.14
C ASP A 94 -29.22 16.86 -10.55
N THR A 95 -28.95 16.52 -11.82
CA THR A 95 -27.61 16.55 -12.40
C THR A 95 -27.46 17.68 -13.42
N ILE A 96 -26.47 18.56 -13.22
CA ILE A 96 -26.04 19.51 -14.26
C ILE A 96 -24.75 19.04 -14.93
N HIS A 97 -24.70 19.11 -16.26
CA HIS A 97 -23.52 18.77 -17.04
C HIS A 97 -22.92 19.99 -17.74
N PHE A 98 -21.68 20.31 -17.35
CA PHE A 98 -20.84 21.32 -17.99
C PHE A 98 -19.72 20.66 -18.81
N ASP A 99 -19.87 20.67 -20.14
CA ASP A 99 -18.80 20.30 -21.07
C ASP A 99 -18.00 21.55 -21.49
N ARG A 100 -16.97 21.89 -20.69
CA ARG A 100 -16.20 23.14 -20.81
C ARG A 100 -14.90 22.99 -21.60
N ALA A 101 -14.78 21.96 -22.45
CA ALA A 101 -13.55 21.64 -23.18
C ALA A 101 -12.97 22.76 -24.08
N PHE A 102 -13.66 23.90 -24.22
CA PHE A 102 -13.31 25.00 -25.12
C PHE A 102 -13.17 26.38 -24.46
N THR A 103 -13.32 26.51 -23.13
CA THR A 103 -13.21 27.82 -22.46
C THR A 103 -11.82 28.05 -21.86
N SER A 104 -11.29 29.27 -21.99
CA SER A 104 -10.04 29.72 -21.37
C SER A 104 -10.18 30.23 -19.94
N ASP A 105 -11.41 30.30 -19.45
CA ASP A 105 -11.72 30.97 -18.19
C ASP A 105 -11.59 30.01 -17.01
N ASP A 106 -11.19 30.58 -15.88
CA ASP A 106 -11.25 29.88 -14.61
C ASP A 106 -12.71 29.58 -14.23
N VAL A 107 -12.93 28.42 -13.61
CA VAL A 107 -14.26 27.96 -13.21
C VAL A 107 -14.30 27.77 -11.71
N THR A 108 -15.31 28.36 -11.06
CA THR A 108 -15.65 28.07 -9.67
C THR A 108 -17.08 27.57 -9.62
N ILE A 109 -17.28 26.36 -9.09
CA ILE A 109 -18.59 25.73 -8.84
C ILE A 109 -18.57 25.20 -7.41
N ASP A 110 -19.66 25.37 -6.68
CA ASP A 110 -19.82 24.84 -5.33
C ASP A 110 -21.27 24.40 -5.08
N LEU A 111 -21.57 23.10 -5.23
CA LEU A 111 -22.93 22.58 -5.04
C LEU A 111 -23.30 22.36 -3.56
N THR A 112 -22.43 22.65 -2.60
CA THR A 112 -22.77 22.49 -1.17
C THR A 112 -23.81 23.50 -0.69
N ASN A 113 -23.94 24.64 -1.38
CA ASN A 113 -25.03 25.60 -1.22
C ASN A 113 -25.82 25.75 -2.53
N ASN A 114 -26.52 24.68 -2.92
CA ASN A 114 -27.23 24.64 -4.19
C ASN A 114 -28.56 25.41 -4.21
N ALA A 115 -29.13 25.81 -3.07
CA ALA A 115 -30.43 26.51 -3.03
C ALA A 115 -30.37 27.96 -3.58
N ASP A 116 -29.19 28.60 -3.52
CA ASP A 116 -28.96 29.95 -4.03
C ASP A 116 -28.45 29.91 -5.48
N TRP A 117 -28.85 30.92 -6.27
CA TRP A 117 -28.34 31.07 -7.64
C TRP A 117 -26.83 31.31 -7.64
N GLN A 118 -26.11 30.41 -8.32
CA GLN A 118 -24.71 30.56 -8.67
C GLN A 118 -24.58 31.17 -10.06
N THR A 119 -23.51 31.92 -10.31
CA THR A 119 -23.25 32.54 -11.62
C THR A 119 -21.81 32.29 -12.04
N LEU A 120 -21.63 31.65 -13.18
CA LEU A 120 -20.33 31.40 -13.77
C LEU A 120 -19.79 32.65 -14.50
N SER A 121 -18.51 32.61 -14.83
CA SER A 121 -17.80 33.69 -15.53
C SER A 121 -18.37 34.02 -16.92
N ASP A 122 -19.00 33.06 -17.59
CA ASP A 122 -19.68 33.26 -18.87
C ASP A 122 -21.11 33.83 -18.73
N GLY A 123 -21.60 33.98 -17.49
CA GLY A 123 -22.93 34.48 -17.18
C GLY A 123 -23.99 33.39 -16.99
N THR A 124 -23.65 32.12 -17.20
CA THR A 124 -24.56 30.99 -16.92
C THR A 124 -24.92 30.98 -15.44
N THR A 125 -26.20 30.81 -15.12
CA THR A 125 -26.69 30.76 -13.75
C THR A 125 -27.45 29.48 -13.46
N PHE A 126 -27.21 28.88 -12.29
CA PHE A 126 -27.87 27.63 -11.91
C PHE A 126 -28.14 27.54 -10.40
N ARG A 127 -29.07 26.67 -10.00
CA ARG A 127 -29.37 26.29 -8.61
C ARG A 127 -30.10 24.94 -8.57
N ASN A 128 -30.29 24.40 -7.36
CA ASN A 128 -30.99 23.15 -7.07
C ASN A 128 -30.43 21.98 -7.89
N PHE A 129 -29.11 21.81 -7.85
CA PHE A 129 -28.44 20.64 -8.41
C PHE A 129 -27.64 19.96 -7.30
N GLU A 130 -27.80 18.66 -7.16
CA GLU A 130 -27.12 17.82 -6.17
C GLU A 130 -25.96 17.05 -6.80
N ALA A 131 -25.95 16.91 -8.13
CA ALA A 131 -24.94 16.21 -8.89
C ALA A 131 -24.38 17.04 -10.05
N LEU A 132 -23.12 16.80 -10.38
CA LEU A 132 -22.33 17.55 -11.34
C LEU A 132 -21.57 16.59 -12.26
N LYS A 133 -21.73 16.79 -13.56
CA LYS A 133 -20.76 16.30 -14.54
C LYS A 133 -19.95 17.48 -15.04
N PHE A 134 -18.65 17.46 -14.79
CA PHE A 134 -17.74 18.53 -15.17
C PHE A 134 -16.58 17.98 -16.00
N THR A 135 -16.37 18.58 -17.18
CA THR A 135 -15.14 18.37 -17.95
C THR A 135 -14.38 19.69 -18.08
N GLY A 136 -13.21 19.76 -17.44
CA GLY A 136 -12.37 20.95 -17.37
C GLY A 136 -11.79 21.38 -18.71
N GLY A 137 -11.75 22.70 -18.91
CA GLY A 137 -11.15 23.36 -20.07
C GLY A 137 -9.68 23.70 -19.88
N SER A 138 -9.23 24.81 -20.48
CA SER A 138 -7.82 25.23 -20.38
C SER A 138 -7.49 26.16 -19.20
N GLY A 139 -8.51 26.59 -18.44
CA GLY A 139 -8.39 27.42 -17.23
C GLY A 139 -8.31 26.61 -15.94
N LEU A 140 -7.98 27.26 -14.83
CA LEU A 140 -7.94 26.61 -13.51
C LEU A 140 -9.37 26.39 -13.01
N SER A 141 -9.64 25.23 -12.41
CA SER A 141 -10.97 24.90 -11.89
C SER A 141 -10.92 24.67 -10.39
N THR A 142 -11.84 25.27 -9.65
CA THR A 142 -12.15 24.93 -8.26
C THR A 142 -13.59 24.47 -8.24
N VAL A 143 -13.81 23.17 -8.14
CA VAL A 143 -15.13 22.57 -8.29
C VAL A 143 -15.40 21.70 -7.07
N THR A 144 -16.47 22.04 -6.36
CA THR A 144 -17.02 21.24 -5.27
C THR A 144 -18.38 20.70 -5.71
N GLY A 145 -18.50 19.38 -5.64
CA GLY A 145 -19.70 18.59 -5.87
C GLY A 145 -20.78 18.81 -4.81
N GLY A 146 -21.84 18.02 -4.90
CA GLY A 146 -23.02 18.12 -4.06
C GLY A 146 -23.14 16.95 -3.09
N ALA A 147 -24.34 16.44 -2.92
CA ALA A 147 -24.60 15.22 -2.15
C ALA A 147 -24.93 14.01 -3.06
N GLY A 148 -24.99 14.24 -4.37
CA GLY A 148 -25.31 13.28 -5.41
C GLY A 148 -24.05 12.65 -6.02
N PHE A 149 -24.21 11.98 -7.16
CA PHE A 149 -23.08 11.34 -7.86
C PHE A 149 -22.36 12.33 -8.77
N ASP A 150 -21.14 12.71 -8.41
CA ASP A 150 -20.33 13.68 -9.14
C ASP A 150 -19.27 13.04 -10.05
N VAL A 151 -19.10 13.59 -11.25
CA VAL A 151 -18.06 13.20 -12.21
C VAL A 151 -17.22 14.42 -12.57
N LEU A 152 -16.03 14.50 -11.99
CA LEU A 152 -15.17 15.68 -12.07
C LEU A 152 -13.89 15.36 -12.84
N TRP A 153 -13.79 15.83 -14.08
CA TRP A 153 -12.62 15.60 -14.93
C TRP A 153 -11.78 16.87 -15.11
N GLY A 154 -10.54 16.80 -14.66
CA GLY A 154 -9.54 17.85 -14.75
C GLY A 154 -9.13 18.23 -16.17
N GLY A 155 -9.01 19.53 -16.39
CA GLY A 155 -8.56 20.17 -17.62
C GLY A 155 -7.04 20.22 -17.75
N VAL A 156 -6.48 21.39 -18.08
CA VAL A 156 -5.04 21.67 -17.96
C VAL A 156 -4.78 22.62 -16.79
N GLY A 157 -3.56 22.62 -16.25
CA GLY A 157 -3.22 23.43 -15.07
C GLY A 157 -3.43 22.67 -13.77
N THR A 158 -3.50 23.40 -12.65
CA THR A 158 -3.61 22.87 -11.29
C THR A 158 -4.96 23.22 -10.69
N SER A 159 -5.87 22.26 -10.66
CA SER A 159 -7.26 22.42 -10.25
C SER A 159 -7.51 21.78 -8.87
N VAL A 160 -8.62 22.15 -8.24
CA VAL A 160 -9.13 21.52 -7.02
C VAL A 160 -10.48 20.92 -7.34
N PHE A 161 -10.61 19.61 -7.09
CA PHE A 161 -11.85 18.87 -7.23
C PHE A 161 -12.20 18.25 -5.88
N ASP A 162 -13.42 18.48 -5.42
CA ASP A 162 -13.97 17.96 -4.19
C ASP A 162 -15.33 17.33 -4.52
N GLY A 163 -15.52 16.04 -4.29
CA GLY A 163 -16.79 15.35 -4.51
C GLY A 163 -17.86 15.74 -3.48
N ALA A 164 -17.41 16.17 -2.29
CA ALA A 164 -18.24 16.49 -1.14
C ALA A 164 -18.98 15.27 -0.56
N GLY A 165 -20.16 14.92 -1.06
CA GLY A 165 -20.87 13.72 -0.59
C GLY A 165 -21.48 12.97 -1.76
N GLY A 166 -21.47 11.64 -1.69
CA GLY A 166 -21.83 10.80 -2.83
C GLY A 166 -20.73 9.79 -3.14
N ASN A 167 -20.95 8.95 -4.15
CA ASN A 167 -19.95 7.96 -4.56
C ASN A 167 -19.29 8.44 -5.85
N ASP A 168 -18.27 9.28 -5.77
CA ASP A 168 -17.88 10.16 -6.86
C ASP A 168 -16.78 9.60 -7.76
N VAL A 169 -16.63 10.19 -8.94
CA VAL A 169 -15.56 9.88 -9.89
C VAL A 169 -14.74 11.12 -10.19
N LEU A 170 -13.55 11.18 -9.60
CA LEU A 170 -12.62 12.28 -9.79
C LEU A 170 -11.46 11.86 -10.69
N LYS A 171 -11.12 12.68 -11.67
CA LYS A 171 -9.98 12.45 -12.56
C LYS A 171 -9.11 13.69 -12.67
N GLY A 172 -7.87 13.59 -12.19
CA GLY A 172 -6.88 14.68 -12.22
C GLY A 172 -5.61 14.37 -13.02
N LYS A 173 -4.86 15.43 -13.29
CA LYS A 173 -3.51 15.41 -13.85
C LYS A 173 -2.49 15.97 -12.85
N ALA A 174 -1.23 15.99 -13.26
CA ALA A 174 -0.12 16.55 -12.50
C ALA A 174 -0.42 17.96 -11.93
N GLY A 175 -0.49 18.04 -10.60
CA GLY A 175 -0.68 19.27 -9.83
C GLY A 175 -2.12 19.56 -9.37
N ASP A 176 -3.08 18.71 -9.70
CA ASP A 176 -4.46 18.79 -9.19
C ASP A 176 -4.56 18.27 -7.76
N THR A 177 -5.45 18.85 -6.94
CA THR A 177 -5.90 18.31 -5.64
C THR A 177 -7.26 17.64 -5.81
N LEU A 178 -7.38 16.38 -5.37
CA LEU A 178 -8.59 15.58 -5.50
C LEU A 178 -9.07 15.14 -4.10
N LEU A 179 -10.28 15.52 -3.73
CA LEU A 179 -10.91 15.15 -2.47
C LEU A 179 -12.19 14.37 -2.81
N GLY A 180 -12.31 13.12 -2.37
CA GLY A 180 -13.50 12.30 -2.59
C GLY A 180 -14.66 12.84 -1.77
N GLY A 181 -14.58 12.73 -0.44
CA GLY A 181 -15.56 13.29 0.47
C GLY A 181 -16.21 12.22 1.34
N GLU A 182 -17.53 12.27 1.50
CA GLU A 182 -18.32 11.18 2.10
C GLU A 182 -18.82 10.24 1.00
N GLY A 183 -18.57 8.94 1.11
CA GLY A 183 -19.06 7.89 0.21
C GLY A 183 -17.95 7.02 -0.36
N ASP A 184 -18.30 6.09 -1.25
CA ASP A 184 -17.32 5.16 -1.85
C ASP A 184 -16.79 5.73 -3.18
N ASP A 185 -15.65 6.42 -3.13
CA ASP A 185 -15.14 7.23 -4.23
C ASP A 185 -14.17 6.48 -5.16
N GLN A 186 -14.10 6.96 -6.40
CA GLN A 186 -13.14 6.50 -7.40
C GLN A 186 -12.30 7.64 -7.96
N VAL A 187 -11.00 7.60 -7.67
CA VAL A 187 -10.04 8.63 -8.07
C VAL A 187 -9.06 8.10 -9.11
N PHE A 188 -8.89 8.84 -10.20
CA PHE A 188 -7.94 8.55 -11.28
C PHE A 188 -6.90 9.66 -11.41
N LEU A 189 -5.63 9.32 -11.29
CA LEU A 189 -4.52 10.27 -11.38
C LEU A 189 -3.57 9.92 -12.53
N THR A 190 -3.21 10.95 -13.29
CA THR A 190 -2.24 10.88 -14.39
C THR A 190 -1.09 11.88 -14.20
N GLY A 191 0.13 11.37 -13.97
CA GLY A 191 1.33 12.17 -13.72
C GLY A 191 1.53 12.58 -12.26
N ALA A 192 2.64 13.28 -11.97
CA ALA A 192 3.01 13.70 -10.63
C ALA A 192 2.05 14.78 -10.08
N ALA A 193 1.05 14.40 -9.27
CA ALA A 193 0.13 15.34 -8.62
C ALA A 193 0.16 15.24 -7.10
N LEU A 194 0.06 16.42 -6.47
CA LEU A 194 0.01 16.67 -5.03
C LEU A 194 -1.44 16.50 -4.52
N LYS A 195 -1.61 15.69 -3.46
CA LYS A 195 -2.79 15.55 -2.59
C LYS A 195 -4.06 14.97 -3.24
N ALA A 196 -4.22 13.65 -3.11
CA ALA A 196 -5.49 12.94 -3.21
C ALA A 196 -5.93 12.45 -1.82
N ASP A 197 -7.21 12.58 -1.51
CA ASP A 197 -7.82 12.20 -0.24
C ASP A 197 -9.16 11.53 -0.58
N GLY A 198 -9.36 10.24 -0.25
CA GLY A 198 -10.64 9.57 -0.52
C GLY A 198 -11.74 10.07 0.42
N GLY A 199 -11.45 10.14 1.72
CA GLY A 199 -12.37 10.70 2.71
C GLY A 199 -13.00 9.62 3.58
N GLU A 200 -14.32 9.68 3.78
CA GLU A 200 -15.07 8.68 4.54
C GLU A 200 -15.72 7.66 3.59
N GLY A 201 -15.31 6.39 3.63
CA GLY A 201 -15.96 5.34 2.84
C GLY A 201 -15.02 4.20 2.48
N TYR A 202 -15.34 3.47 1.42
CA TYR A 202 -14.45 2.52 0.76
C TYR A 202 -13.97 3.08 -0.58
N ASP A 203 -12.83 3.76 -0.54
CA ASP A 203 -12.32 4.56 -1.64
C ASP A 203 -11.27 3.82 -2.46
N ARG A 204 -11.22 4.14 -3.75
CA ARG A 204 -10.31 3.50 -4.69
C ARG A 204 -9.57 4.53 -5.52
N ILE A 205 -8.26 4.36 -5.62
CA ILE A 205 -7.40 5.23 -6.44
C ILE A 205 -6.64 4.41 -7.48
N THR A 206 -6.64 4.91 -8.72
CA THR A 206 -5.79 4.41 -9.80
C THR A 206 -4.80 5.48 -10.21
N ILE A 207 -3.52 5.16 -10.10
CA ILE A 207 -2.41 6.06 -10.37
C ILE A 207 -1.67 5.58 -11.63
N SER A 208 -1.41 6.50 -12.55
CA SER A 208 -0.65 6.26 -13.77
C SER A 208 0.33 7.41 -14.06
N GLY A 209 1.50 7.09 -14.61
CA GLY A 209 2.53 8.06 -15.00
C GLY A 209 3.65 8.27 -13.97
N THR A 210 4.80 8.75 -14.44
CA THR A 210 6.02 8.91 -13.62
C THR A 210 5.96 10.10 -12.66
N GLY A 211 6.27 9.90 -11.37
CA GLY A 211 6.28 10.96 -10.35
C GLY A 211 6.60 10.45 -8.93
N VAL A 212 7.07 11.35 -8.04
CA VAL A 212 7.28 11.04 -6.62
C VAL A 212 6.12 11.61 -5.81
N PHE A 213 5.43 10.78 -5.01
CA PHE A 213 4.45 11.25 -4.04
C PHE A 213 5.18 11.74 -2.78
N GLY A 214 4.98 13.00 -2.41
CA GLY A 214 5.45 13.49 -1.10
C GLY A 214 4.67 12.80 0.03
N GLU A 215 5.28 12.71 1.22
CA GLU A 215 4.61 12.17 2.41
C GLU A 215 3.23 12.83 2.63
N GLY A 216 2.18 12.02 2.77
CA GLY A 216 0.80 12.49 2.96
C GLY A 216 0.09 12.99 1.69
N SER A 217 0.63 12.72 0.50
CA SER A 217 0.01 13.12 -0.77
C SER A 217 -1.13 12.21 -1.22
N VAL A 218 -1.24 10.99 -0.69
CA VAL A 218 -2.39 10.11 -0.94
C VAL A 218 -2.81 9.50 0.39
N VAL A 219 -4.05 9.78 0.81
CA VAL A 219 -4.59 9.38 2.12
C VAL A 219 -6.02 8.89 1.96
N ASN A 220 -6.50 8.10 2.92
CA ASN A 220 -7.89 7.63 2.98
C ASN A 220 -8.32 6.88 1.71
N PHE A 221 -7.53 5.89 1.26
CA PHE A 221 -7.94 4.97 0.20
C PHE A 221 -7.75 3.54 0.65
N GLU A 222 -8.80 2.73 0.57
CA GLU A 222 -8.78 1.31 0.94
C GLU A 222 -8.24 0.46 -0.20
N LYS A 223 -8.32 0.94 -1.45
CA LYS A 223 -7.72 0.26 -2.60
C LYS A 223 -6.87 1.19 -3.44
N VAL A 224 -5.58 0.88 -3.51
CA VAL A 224 -4.65 1.61 -4.37
C VAL A 224 -4.17 0.69 -5.49
N MET A 225 -4.36 1.16 -6.72
CA MET A 225 -3.79 0.55 -7.92
C MET A 225 -2.79 1.49 -8.57
N VAL A 226 -1.58 1.01 -8.84
CA VAL A 226 -0.54 1.78 -9.51
C VAL A 226 -0.15 1.05 -10.79
N THR A 227 -0.18 1.78 -11.89
CA THR A 227 -0.07 1.23 -13.25
C THR A 227 1.16 1.72 -14.02
N ASP A 228 1.92 2.68 -13.48
CA ASP A 228 3.16 3.20 -14.10
C ASP A 228 4.01 4.00 -13.09
N GLY A 229 5.24 3.58 -12.80
CA GLY A 229 6.37 4.50 -12.57
C GLY A 229 6.39 5.44 -11.35
N ALA A 230 5.53 5.29 -10.36
CA ALA A 230 5.43 6.25 -9.26
C ALA A 230 6.00 5.73 -7.93
N ASP A 231 6.80 6.55 -7.24
CA ASP A 231 7.24 6.31 -5.86
C ASP A 231 6.08 6.52 -4.91
N LEU A 232 5.62 5.45 -4.27
CA LEU A 232 4.47 5.47 -3.37
C LEU A 232 4.94 5.70 -1.94
N ASN A 233 4.24 6.54 -1.20
CA ASN A 233 4.48 6.72 0.22
C ASN A 233 3.11 6.96 0.87
N PHE A 234 2.37 5.86 1.07
CA PHE A 234 1.02 5.89 1.59
C PHE A 234 1.01 5.97 3.11
N LYS A 235 -0.03 6.61 3.64
CA LYS A 235 -0.40 6.50 5.04
C LYS A 235 -1.88 6.12 5.11
N ALA A 236 -2.13 4.87 5.47
CA ALA A 236 -3.47 4.41 5.82
C ALA A 236 -3.97 5.12 7.09
N ASN A 237 -5.25 5.48 7.14
CA ASN A 237 -5.85 6.12 8.33
C ASN A 237 -6.93 5.29 9.03
N GLY A 238 -6.93 3.96 8.93
CA GLY A 238 -7.63 3.11 9.90
C GLY A 238 -8.66 2.11 9.36
N HIS A 239 -8.78 1.95 8.05
CA HIS A 239 -9.46 0.83 7.40
C HIS A 239 -8.41 -0.05 6.69
N GLY A 240 -8.61 -1.38 6.65
CA GLY A 240 -7.61 -2.34 6.15
C GLY A 240 -7.24 -2.05 4.70
N LEU A 241 -5.96 -1.80 4.43
CA LEU A 241 -5.52 -1.31 3.12
C LEU A 241 -5.23 -2.48 2.19
N GLN A 242 -5.85 -2.47 1.01
CA GLN A 242 -5.54 -3.37 -0.08
C GLN A 242 -4.70 -2.63 -1.11
N ILE A 243 -3.38 -2.72 -0.98
CA ILE A 243 -2.43 -2.20 -1.96
C ILE A 243 -2.14 -3.31 -2.97
N PHE A 244 -2.60 -3.11 -4.21
CA PHE A 244 -2.19 -3.90 -5.35
C PHE A 244 -1.26 -3.04 -6.22
N ALA A 245 0.02 -2.96 -5.86
CA ALA A 245 1.02 -2.42 -6.77
C ALA A 245 1.35 -3.54 -7.78
N ILE A 246 0.85 -3.43 -9.01
CA ILE A 246 0.92 -4.54 -9.96
C ILE A 246 2.12 -4.45 -10.92
N GLU A 247 2.83 -3.33 -11.03
CA GLU A 247 4.00 -3.30 -11.92
C GLU A 247 5.03 -2.23 -11.54
N SER A 248 6.29 -2.63 -11.74
CA SER A 248 7.56 -1.95 -11.49
C SER A 248 7.61 -0.52 -12.01
N LYS A 249 8.43 0.33 -11.39
CA LYS A 249 8.85 1.56 -12.08
C LYS A 249 9.46 1.21 -13.44
N ALA A 250 9.23 2.08 -14.43
CA ALA A 250 9.73 1.90 -15.80
C ALA A 250 11.27 1.88 -15.91
N ASP A 251 12.00 2.15 -14.82
CA ASP A 251 13.46 2.17 -14.72
C ASP A 251 14.08 0.96 -13.98
N GLY A 252 13.26 0.05 -13.43
CA GLY A 252 13.73 -1.09 -12.64
C GLY A 252 14.10 -0.76 -11.19
N GLU A 253 13.75 0.43 -10.70
CA GLU A 253 13.85 0.78 -9.27
C GLU A 253 12.61 0.25 -8.53
N GLY A 254 12.78 -0.20 -7.29
CA GLY A 254 11.66 -0.66 -6.46
C GLY A 254 10.82 0.47 -5.86
N ILE A 255 9.73 0.08 -5.21
CA ILE A 255 8.77 0.95 -4.53
C ILE A 255 8.91 0.84 -3.02
N THR A 256 8.56 1.92 -2.30
CA THR A 256 8.40 1.89 -0.84
C THR A 256 6.91 1.83 -0.51
N ILE A 257 6.53 0.99 0.44
CA ILE A 257 5.14 0.87 0.91
C ILE A 257 5.13 0.82 2.44
N THR A 258 4.28 1.65 3.05
CA THR A 258 3.94 1.57 4.47
C THR A 258 2.44 1.32 4.61
N GLY A 259 2.09 0.27 5.33
CA GLY A 259 0.73 -0.14 5.63
C GLY A 259 0.04 0.70 6.71
N SER A 260 -1.04 0.15 7.24
CA SER A 260 -1.89 0.64 8.31
C SER A 260 -1.54 0.08 9.66
N LYS A 261 -2.26 0.54 10.69
CA LYS A 261 -2.30 -0.15 12.00
C LYS A 261 -3.40 -1.22 12.10
N VAL A 262 -3.85 -1.73 10.96
CA VAL A 262 -4.88 -2.77 10.81
C VAL A 262 -4.44 -3.71 9.69
N ASN A 263 -5.05 -4.89 9.61
CA ASN A 263 -4.67 -5.92 8.63
C ASN A 263 -4.66 -5.39 7.19
N ASP A 264 -3.52 -5.51 6.54
CA ASP A 264 -3.30 -5.09 5.16
C ASP A 264 -3.10 -6.27 4.21
N THR A 265 -3.32 -6.01 2.93
CA THR A 265 -2.84 -6.84 1.82
C THR A 265 -1.94 -5.98 0.96
N ILE A 266 -0.64 -6.25 1.00
CA ILE A 266 0.39 -5.50 0.31
C ILE A 266 1.09 -6.42 -0.68
N ILE A 267 1.18 -5.96 -1.92
CA ILE A 267 1.82 -6.69 -3.01
C ILE A 267 2.79 -5.73 -3.69
N GLY A 268 4.08 -6.09 -3.68
CA GLY A 268 5.19 -5.44 -4.38
C GLY A 268 5.23 -5.77 -5.88
N GLY A 269 6.34 -5.41 -6.52
CA GLY A 269 6.58 -5.52 -7.95
C GLY A 269 7.72 -6.49 -8.30
N ALA A 270 8.32 -6.29 -9.47
CA ALA A 270 9.43 -7.13 -9.97
C ALA A 270 10.82 -6.52 -9.73
N ALA A 271 10.90 -5.46 -8.93
CA ALA A 271 12.12 -4.76 -8.57
C ALA A 271 12.26 -4.74 -7.04
N GLY A 272 13.47 -4.49 -6.52
CA GLY A 272 13.74 -4.57 -5.08
C GLY A 272 13.01 -3.49 -4.26
N ASP A 273 11.94 -3.88 -3.59
CA ASP A 273 10.99 -3.06 -2.88
C ASP A 273 11.32 -2.90 -1.39
N THR A 274 10.69 -1.94 -0.73
CA THR A 274 10.74 -1.76 0.73
C THR A 274 9.32 -1.69 1.28
N ILE A 275 8.88 -2.72 1.99
CA ILE A 275 7.49 -2.87 2.45
C ILE A 275 7.45 -3.01 3.98
N SER A 276 6.57 -2.24 4.63
CA SER A 276 6.30 -2.28 6.06
C SER A 276 4.80 -2.43 6.33
N GLY A 277 4.37 -3.50 7.01
CA GLY A 277 2.97 -3.77 7.38
C GLY A 277 2.44 -2.93 8.56
N GLU A 278 3.33 -2.39 9.40
CA GLU A 278 3.01 -1.61 10.61
C GLU A 278 2.34 -2.40 11.75
N ALA A 279 1.01 -2.49 11.83
CA ALA A 279 0.37 -3.33 12.84
C ALA A 279 -0.89 -3.94 12.28
N GLY A 280 -1.30 -5.10 12.78
CA GLY A 280 -2.33 -5.91 12.15
C GLY A 280 -1.75 -7.23 11.68
N ASN A 281 -2.64 -8.12 11.23
CA ASN A 281 -2.24 -9.39 10.65
C ASN A 281 -2.17 -9.23 9.13
N ASP A 282 -0.98 -8.96 8.62
CA ASP A 282 -0.76 -8.50 7.26
C ASP A 282 -0.48 -9.64 6.29
N TYR A 283 -0.75 -9.38 5.01
CA TYR A 283 -0.44 -10.25 3.89
C TYR A 283 0.50 -9.51 2.94
N ILE A 284 1.79 -9.85 2.98
CA ILE A 284 2.85 -9.16 2.23
C ILE A 284 3.44 -10.09 1.17
N LYS A 285 3.59 -9.60 -0.06
CA LYS A 285 4.32 -10.29 -1.15
C LYS A 285 5.32 -9.34 -1.79
N GLY A 286 6.60 -9.69 -1.82
CA GLY A 286 7.64 -8.94 -2.54
C GLY A 286 7.59 -9.15 -4.05
N PHE A 287 7.42 -10.41 -4.47
CA PHE A 287 7.45 -10.93 -5.84
C PHE A 287 8.83 -11.10 -6.45
N GLY A 288 9.47 -10.05 -6.96
CA GLY A 288 10.73 -10.18 -7.66
C GLY A 288 11.68 -9.03 -7.35
N GLY A 289 12.98 -9.29 -7.34
CA GLY A 289 13.98 -8.30 -6.92
C GLY A 289 14.43 -8.54 -5.48
N ASP A 290 15.49 -7.85 -5.06
CA ASP A 290 16.00 -7.98 -3.69
C ASP A 290 15.18 -7.07 -2.75
N ASP A 291 14.19 -7.62 -2.07
CA ASP A 291 13.20 -6.88 -1.29
C ASP A 291 13.60 -6.69 0.19
N ALA A 292 13.08 -5.64 0.82
CA ALA A 292 13.12 -5.43 2.27
C ALA A 292 11.70 -5.46 2.85
N LEU A 293 11.32 -6.55 3.51
CA LEU A 293 9.96 -6.82 3.97
C LEU A 293 9.88 -6.85 5.51
N ASN A 294 8.97 -6.08 6.09
CA ASN A 294 8.77 -6.01 7.54
C ASN A 294 7.27 -6.09 7.90
N GLY A 295 6.83 -7.17 8.56
CA GLY A 295 5.46 -7.32 9.05
C GLY A 295 5.15 -6.37 10.23
N ASN A 296 6.13 -6.21 11.12
CA ASN A 296 6.09 -5.43 12.36
C ASN A 296 5.21 -6.00 13.47
N GLY A 297 3.88 -5.94 13.40
CA GLY A 297 3.06 -6.10 14.60
C GLY A 297 1.74 -6.82 14.39
N GLY A 298 1.73 -8.14 14.46
CA GLY A 298 0.56 -9.00 14.42
C GLY A 298 0.96 -10.36 13.87
N ASP A 299 -0.02 -11.19 13.52
CA ASP A 299 0.28 -12.51 12.93
C ASP A 299 0.37 -12.39 11.40
N ASP A 300 1.58 -12.16 10.88
CA ASP A 300 1.80 -11.78 9.49
C ASP A 300 2.04 -12.99 8.57
N ARG A 301 1.75 -12.82 7.27
CA ARG A 301 2.14 -13.75 6.21
C ARG A 301 2.97 -13.02 5.17
N ILE A 302 4.22 -13.43 5.03
CA ILE A 302 5.20 -12.74 4.20
C ILE A 302 5.76 -13.73 3.18
N TRP A 303 5.70 -13.36 1.90
CA TRP A 303 6.42 -14.01 0.81
C TRP A 303 7.46 -13.04 0.26
N GLY A 304 8.73 -13.42 0.26
CA GLY A 304 9.80 -12.69 -0.44
C GLY A 304 9.58 -12.75 -1.94
N GLY A 305 9.91 -13.89 -2.55
CA GLY A 305 9.68 -14.14 -3.95
C GLY A 305 10.96 -14.59 -4.64
N ASP A 306 11.25 -14.05 -5.82
CA ASP A 306 12.53 -14.23 -6.51
C ASP A 306 13.48 -13.08 -6.12
N GLY A 307 14.69 -13.34 -5.65
CA GLY A 307 15.65 -12.30 -5.27
C GLY A 307 16.29 -12.60 -3.93
N ASN A 308 17.26 -11.78 -3.51
CA ASN A 308 17.90 -11.92 -2.21
C ASN A 308 17.22 -11.00 -1.20
N ASP A 309 16.18 -11.52 -0.55
CA ASP A 309 15.27 -10.75 0.27
C ASP A 309 15.80 -10.59 1.70
N THR A 310 15.39 -9.49 2.34
CA THR A 310 15.60 -9.24 3.76
C THR A 310 14.24 -9.17 4.45
N ILE A 311 13.94 -10.16 5.28
CA ILE A 311 12.60 -10.36 5.85
C ILE A 311 12.63 -10.31 7.37
N ASN A 312 11.68 -9.56 7.94
CA ASN A 312 11.41 -9.48 9.36
C ASN A 312 9.89 -9.64 9.60
N GLY A 313 9.49 -10.66 10.35
CA GLY A 313 8.09 -10.84 10.78
C GLY A 313 7.63 -9.73 11.73
N GLY A 314 8.45 -9.46 12.76
CA GLY A 314 8.09 -8.52 13.81
C GLY A 314 7.53 -9.26 15.03
N THR A 315 6.54 -8.70 15.72
CA THR A 315 5.90 -9.34 16.88
C THR A 315 4.59 -10.00 16.49
N GLY A 316 4.37 -11.24 16.89
CA GLY A 316 3.16 -12.03 16.66
C GLY A 316 3.51 -13.43 16.19
N PHE A 317 2.55 -14.19 15.68
CA PHE A 317 2.86 -15.48 15.06
C PHE A 317 3.01 -15.27 13.55
N ASP A 318 4.25 -15.20 13.07
CA ASP A 318 4.51 -14.90 11.66
C ASP A 318 4.74 -16.16 10.83
N GLN A 319 4.32 -16.11 9.56
CA GLN A 319 4.62 -17.12 8.55
C GLN A 319 5.43 -16.49 7.43
N ILE A 320 6.68 -16.95 7.28
CA ILE A 320 7.66 -16.39 6.36
C ILE A 320 8.06 -17.48 5.35
N TRP A 321 7.90 -17.16 4.07
CA TRP A 321 8.42 -17.92 2.93
C TRP A 321 9.34 -17.00 2.15
N ALA A 322 10.65 -17.16 2.26
CA ALA A 322 11.58 -16.22 1.64
C ALA A 322 11.62 -16.41 0.12
N GLY A 323 11.72 -17.64 -0.38
CA GLY A 323 11.45 -17.96 -1.77
C GLY A 323 12.69 -18.47 -2.49
N ALA A 324 13.05 -17.83 -3.60
CA ALA A 324 14.21 -18.20 -4.40
C ALA A 324 15.26 -17.09 -4.35
N GLY A 325 16.49 -17.43 -3.99
CA GLY A 325 17.59 -16.49 -3.82
C GLY A 325 18.31 -16.72 -2.49
N ASP A 326 19.31 -15.90 -2.18
CA ASP A 326 20.06 -16.03 -0.93
C ASP A 326 19.48 -15.07 0.12
N ASP A 327 18.49 -15.53 0.88
CA ASP A 327 17.65 -14.68 1.71
C ASP A 327 18.22 -14.44 3.12
N LYS A 328 17.74 -13.37 3.78
CA LYS A 328 18.06 -13.04 5.17
C LYS A 328 16.79 -12.88 6.00
N ILE A 329 16.60 -13.75 6.98
CA ILE A 329 15.46 -13.75 7.88
C ILE A 329 15.89 -13.41 9.30
N TYR A 330 15.13 -12.55 9.98
CA TYR A 330 15.37 -12.15 11.37
C TYR A 330 14.21 -12.58 12.28
N SER A 331 14.51 -13.24 13.40
CA SER A 331 13.57 -13.56 14.48
C SER A 331 14.22 -13.31 15.85
N GLN A 332 13.51 -12.69 16.79
CA GLN A 332 14.05 -12.31 18.11
C GLN A 332 13.20 -12.82 19.28
N SER A 333 13.74 -12.75 20.50
CA SER A 333 12.98 -12.98 21.72
C SER A 333 11.75 -12.07 21.80
N ASN A 334 10.62 -12.64 22.23
CA ASN A 334 9.31 -12.00 22.33
C ASN A 334 8.68 -11.56 20.99
N TRP A 335 9.24 -12.01 19.86
CA TRP A 335 8.60 -11.83 18.56
C TRP A 335 7.52 -12.86 18.29
N GLY A 336 7.43 -13.92 19.10
CA GLY A 336 6.41 -14.95 18.96
C GLY A 336 7.00 -16.21 18.34
N ALA A 337 6.12 -17.13 17.92
CA ALA A 337 6.50 -18.48 17.52
C ALA A 337 6.52 -18.61 15.99
N ASP A 338 7.50 -18.00 15.34
CA ASP A 338 7.49 -17.81 13.88
C ASP A 338 7.65 -19.12 13.09
N GLN A 339 7.10 -19.18 11.89
CA GLN A 339 7.35 -20.24 10.91
C GLN A 339 8.21 -19.69 9.79
N ILE A 340 9.45 -20.15 9.71
CA ILE A 340 10.46 -19.69 8.76
C ILE A 340 10.76 -20.82 7.77
N ASP A 341 10.66 -20.49 6.48
CA ASP A 341 11.07 -21.30 5.34
C ASP A 341 11.94 -20.41 4.45
N GLY A 342 13.24 -20.69 4.34
CA GLY A 342 14.15 -19.94 3.47
C GLY A 342 13.82 -20.22 2.01
N GLY A 343 14.01 -21.46 1.58
CA GLY A 343 13.48 -21.94 0.31
C GLY A 343 14.59 -22.43 -0.62
N ASP A 344 14.62 -21.92 -1.84
CA ASP A 344 15.62 -22.26 -2.85
C ASP A 344 16.78 -21.26 -2.78
N GLY A 345 17.96 -21.68 -2.34
CA GLY A 345 19.14 -20.82 -2.35
C GLY A 345 20.10 -21.15 -1.23
N ILE A 346 20.87 -20.15 -0.80
CA ILE A 346 21.65 -20.21 0.43
C ILE A 346 21.08 -19.19 1.41
N ASP A 347 20.24 -19.67 2.31
CA ASP A 347 19.46 -18.80 3.19
C ASP A 347 20.13 -18.62 4.55
N PHE A 348 19.99 -17.40 5.08
CA PHE A 348 20.48 -17.02 6.39
C PHE A 348 19.36 -16.69 7.35
N ALA A 349 19.29 -17.38 8.49
CA ALA A 349 18.44 -16.98 9.60
C ALA A 349 19.26 -16.46 10.79
N LYS A 350 18.90 -15.28 11.28
CA LYS A 350 19.31 -14.82 12.62
C LYS A 350 18.18 -15.09 13.60
N ILE A 351 18.45 -15.97 14.57
CA ILE A 351 17.56 -16.32 15.67
C ILE A 351 18.21 -15.86 16.97
N ASP A 352 17.64 -14.82 17.57
CA ASP A 352 18.12 -14.26 18.83
C ASP A 352 17.18 -14.67 19.97
N ARG A 353 17.68 -15.45 20.93
CA ARG A 353 16.97 -15.94 22.12
C ARG A 353 17.71 -15.61 23.41
N ALA A 354 18.55 -14.56 23.39
CA ALA A 354 19.45 -14.19 24.48
C ALA A 354 18.78 -13.90 25.84
N THR A 355 17.45 -13.73 25.87
CA THR A 355 16.69 -13.50 27.12
C THR A 355 15.89 -14.70 27.61
N GLU A 356 15.83 -15.77 26.83
CA GLU A 356 15.04 -16.96 27.17
C GLU A 356 15.73 -17.81 28.22
N THR A 357 14.95 -18.62 28.97
CA THR A 357 15.49 -19.51 30.02
C THR A 357 15.20 -20.98 29.76
N VAL A 358 14.64 -21.30 28.59
CA VAL A 358 14.33 -22.67 28.17
C VAL A 358 15.53 -23.25 27.42
N ASP A 359 15.64 -24.57 27.43
CA ASP A 359 16.64 -25.30 26.64
C ASP A 359 16.18 -25.34 25.17
N PHE A 360 17.03 -24.87 24.26
CA PHE A 360 16.80 -24.95 22.81
C PHE A 360 17.54 -26.14 22.19
N VAL A 361 16.92 -26.72 21.17
CA VAL A 361 17.54 -27.75 20.33
C VAL A 361 17.35 -27.34 18.88
N ILE A 362 18.45 -27.18 18.16
CA ILE A 362 18.46 -26.89 16.72
C ILE A 362 19.54 -27.72 16.03
N ASP A 363 19.18 -28.30 14.90
CA ASP A 363 20.07 -29.07 14.04
C ASP A 363 19.76 -28.75 12.59
N ILE A 364 20.62 -27.96 11.95
CA ILE A 364 20.51 -27.61 10.52
C ILE A 364 21.49 -28.40 9.65
N SER A 365 22.03 -29.52 10.15
CA SER A 365 22.91 -30.40 9.35
C SER A 365 22.22 -30.98 8.11
N ASP A 366 20.90 -31.11 8.15
CA ASP A 366 20.04 -31.32 6.98
C ASP A 366 18.99 -30.19 6.94
N PRO A 367 19.22 -29.13 6.13
CA PRO A 367 18.32 -27.97 6.08
C PRO A 367 16.91 -28.34 5.60
N SER A 368 16.73 -29.48 4.91
CA SER A 368 15.40 -29.93 4.47
C SER A 368 14.53 -30.46 5.61
N VAL A 369 15.09 -30.68 6.80
CA VAL A 369 14.37 -31.14 7.98
C VAL A 369 13.90 -29.94 8.80
N LYS A 370 12.58 -29.78 8.88
CA LYS A 370 11.96 -28.75 9.72
C LYS A 370 12.30 -28.95 11.20
N GLN A 371 13.00 -27.97 11.77
CA GLN A 371 13.27 -27.85 13.20
C GLN A 371 12.12 -27.11 13.89
N VAL A 372 11.80 -27.49 15.12
CA VAL A 372 10.83 -26.79 15.97
C VAL A 372 11.46 -26.56 17.33
N LEU A 373 11.69 -25.29 17.65
CA LEU A 373 12.31 -24.80 18.87
C LEU A 373 11.33 -24.86 20.05
N ALA A 374 11.86 -24.74 21.26
CA ALA A 374 11.09 -24.86 22.50
C ALA A 374 10.01 -23.77 22.67
N ASP A 375 10.20 -22.60 22.06
CA ASP A 375 9.25 -21.50 22.03
C ASP A 375 8.16 -21.65 20.94
N GLY A 376 8.25 -22.69 20.12
CA GLY A 376 7.35 -22.97 19.00
C GLY A 376 7.82 -22.43 17.66
N THR A 377 8.88 -21.60 17.63
CA THR A 377 9.51 -21.13 16.38
C THR A 377 9.96 -22.34 15.57
N SER A 378 9.78 -22.31 14.26
CA SER A 378 10.17 -23.39 13.38
C SER A 378 10.94 -22.90 12.16
N VAL A 379 11.93 -23.68 11.74
CA VAL A 379 12.88 -23.31 10.68
C VAL A 379 13.09 -24.49 9.75
N VAL A 380 13.07 -24.25 8.45
CA VAL A 380 13.39 -25.23 7.39
C VAL A 380 14.01 -24.49 6.21
N ASN A 381 14.79 -25.19 5.39
CA ASN A 381 15.48 -24.66 4.23
C ASN A 381 16.31 -23.42 4.59
N VAL A 382 17.15 -23.56 5.63
CA VAL A 382 18.10 -22.53 6.04
C VAL A 382 19.47 -23.19 6.16
N GLU A 383 20.39 -22.78 5.30
CA GLU A 383 21.72 -23.38 5.17
C GLU A 383 22.76 -22.70 6.06
N ARG A 384 22.46 -21.48 6.55
CA ARG A 384 23.35 -20.72 7.43
C ARG A 384 22.59 -20.08 8.57
N ILE A 385 23.11 -20.19 9.80
CA ILE A 385 22.44 -19.67 10.98
C ILE A 385 23.35 -18.78 11.83
N GLN A 386 22.75 -17.71 12.35
CA GLN A 386 23.21 -17.08 13.57
C GLN A 386 22.22 -17.41 14.68
N PHE A 387 22.64 -18.21 15.65
CA PHE A 387 21.82 -18.55 16.81
C PHE A 387 22.44 -17.99 18.09
N GLU A 388 21.69 -17.16 18.80
CA GLU A 388 22.05 -16.67 20.14
C GLU A 388 21.13 -17.34 21.15
N GLY A 389 21.66 -18.30 21.90
CA GLY A 389 20.97 -19.02 22.97
C GLY A 389 20.79 -18.18 24.23
N GLY A 390 20.05 -18.77 25.17
CA GLY A 390 19.52 -18.09 26.35
C GLY A 390 20.30 -18.38 27.62
N PHE A 391 19.57 -18.67 28.69
CA PHE A 391 20.09 -19.17 29.98
C PHE A 391 19.83 -20.68 30.18
N GLY A 392 19.31 -21.36 29.15
CA GLY A 392 19.03 -22.79 29.14
C GLY A 392 20.28 -23.63 28.84
N ASN A 393 20.16 -24.95 28.89
CA ASN A 393 21.23 -25.84 28.41
C ASN A 393 20.93 -26.17 26.94
N ASP A 394 21.50 -25.41 26.04
CA ASP A 394 21.16 -25.43 24.63
C ASP A 394 21.95 -26.51 23.87
N THR A 395 21.34 -27.14 22.87
CA THR A 395 22.00 -28.06 21.93
C THR A 395 21.89 -27.49 20.53
N LEU A 396 23.00 -26.97 20.02
CA LEU A 396 23.06 -26.25 18.74
C LEU A 396 23.95 -27.02 17.76
N THR A 397 23.45 -27.33 16.58
CA THR A 397 24.22 -27.98 15.50
C THR A 397 24.07 -27.18 14.22
N GLY A 398 25.19 -26.67 13.71
CA GLY A 398 25.30 -25.98 12.44
C GLY A 398 25.24 -26.91 11.23
N GLY A 399 25.32 -26.31 10.06
CA GLY A 399 25.15 -26.93 8.76
C GLY A 399 26.49 -27.23 8.08
N ALA A 400 26.49 -27.06 6.75
CA ALA A 400 27.68 -27.24 5.92
C ALA A 400 28.38 -25.91 5.56
N LEU A 401 27.84 -24.79 6.04
CA LEU A 401 28.31 -23.44 5.76
C LEU A 401 28.69 -22.74 7.06
N ASN A 402 29.35 -21.59 6.92
CA ASN A 402 29.91 -20.85 8.05
C ASN A 402 28.82 -20.32 9.00
N ASP A 403 28.71 -20.93 10.17
CA ASP A 403 27.70 -20.60 11.17
C ASP A 403 28.24 -19.75 12.33
N LEU A 404 27.32 -19.09 13.02
CA LEU A 404 27.60 -18.33 14.24
C LEU A 404 26.69 -18.85 15.36
N LEU A 405 27.25 -19.64 16.25
CA LEU A 405 26.48 -20.30 17.32
C LEU A 405 26.99 -19.82 18.68
N HIS A 406 26.07 -19.28 19.47
CA HIS A 406 26.32 -18.86 20.84
C HIS A 406 25.33 -19.54 21.78
N GLY A 407 25.82 -20.24 22.82
CA GLY A 407 24.96 -20.92 23.80
C GLY A 407 24.34 -19.96 24.82
N GLY A 408 25.10 -18.95 25.23
CA GLY A 408 24.65 -17.91 26.15
C GLY A 408 25.07 -18.21 27.57
N GLY A 409 24.17 -18.65 28.43
CA GLY A 409 24.52 -19.22 29.72
C GLY A 409 23.76 -20.51 29.97
N GLY A 410 24.26 -21.36 30.85
CA GLY A 410 23.82 -22.75 30.92
C GLY A 410 24.98 -23.64 30.51
N ASN A 411 24.76 -24.96 30.50
CA ASN A 411 25.79 -25.91 30.07
C ASN A 411 25.44 -26.39 28.66
N ASP A 412 26.02 -25.73 27.67
CA ASP A 412 25.61 -25.86 26.28
C ASP A 412 26.39 -26.95 25.54
N THR A 413 25.80 -27.50 24.49
CA THR A 413 26.44 -28.43 23.56
C THR A 413 26.34 -27.88 22.15
N ILE A 414 27.47 -27.52 21.56
CA ILE A 414 27.54 -26.81 20.28
C ILE A 414 28.43 -27.57 19.29
N PHE A 415 27.89 -27.88 18.12
CA PHE A 415 28.60 -28.47 17.00
C PHE A 415 28.57 -27.51 15.81
N GLY A 416 29.74 -27.13 15.28
CA GLY A 416 29.87 -26.25 14.12
C GLY A 416 29.39 -26.94 12.84
N GLY A 417 29.97 -28.10 12.54
CA GLY A 417 29.59 -28.89 11.36
C GLY A 417 30.69 -28.85 10.32
N GLU A 418 30.36 -28.59 9.06
CA GLU A 418 31.35 -28.20 8.06
C GLU A 418 31.29 -26.68 7.86
N GLY A 419 32.40 -26.05 7.49
CA GLY A 419 32.46 -24.60 7.28
C GLY A 419 33.49 -23.94 8.18
N ASP A 420 33.67 -22.63 8.01
CA ASP A 420 34.54 -21.84 8.89
C ASP A 420 33.67 -21.19 9.99
N ASP A 421 33.48 -21.92 11.09
CA ASP A 421 32.46 -21.59 12.10
C ASP A 421 32.99 -20.66 13.21
N ARG A 422 32.04 -19.99 13.87
CA ARG A 422 32.31 -19.21 15.09
C ARG A 422 31.40 -19.70 16.21
N LEU A 423 32.00 -20.34 17.21
CA LEU A 423 31.26 -20.97 18.29
C LEU A 423 31.66 -20.35 19.64
N GLY A 424 30.70 -20.04 20.50
CA GLY A 424 30.98 -19.64 21.88
C GLY A 424 29.94 -20.15 22.85
N GLY A 425 30.34 -20.92 23.85
CA GLY A 425 29.42 -21.50 24.84
C GLY A 425 28.85 -20.39 25.72
N GLY A 426 29.73 -19.63 26.35
CA GLY A 426 29.35 -18.45 27.12
C GLY A 426 29.58 -18.72 28.60
N LYS A 427 28.53 -18.65 29.42
CA LYS A 427 28.64 -18.95 30.86
C LYS A 427 28.12 -20.35 31.18
N GLY A 428 29.00 -21.21 31.64
CA GLY A 428 28.67 -22.50 32.22
C GLY A 428 29.77 -23.48 31.91
N ASP A 429 29.46 -24.77 32.01
CA ASP A 429 30.40 -25.81 31.62
C ASP A 429 29.94 -26.38 30.27
N ASP A 430 30.52 -25.84 29.19
CA ASP A 430 30.06 -26.07 27.83
C ASP A 430 30.84 -27.17 27.10
N PHE A 431 30.24 -27.76 26.07
CA PHE A 431 30.90 -28.64 25.11
C PHE A 431 30.83 -28.02 23.71
N LEU A 432 31.98 -27.83 23.06
CA LEU A 432 32.05 -27.25 21.73
C LEU A 432 32.94 -28.07 20.80
N ASP A 433 32.45 -28.35 19.60
CA ASP A 433 33.22 -29.00 18.54
C ASP A 433 33.09 -28.17 17.26
N GLY A 434 34.20 -27.61 16.76
CA GLY A 434 34.21 -26.84 15.52
C GLY A 434 33.91 -27.69 14.29
N GLY A 435 34.25 -28.99 14.32
CA GLY A 435 34.05 -29.87 13.18
C GLY A 435 35.09 -29.69 12.09
N ALA A 436 34.64 -29.52 10.85
CA ALA A 436 35.49 -29.49 9.67
C ALA A 436 35.54 -28.09 9.04
N GLY A 437 36.71 -27.46 9.10
CA GLY A 437 36.97 -26.21 8.39
C GLY A 437 38.01 -25.40 9.11
N ARG A 438 37.84 -24.08 9.18
CA ARG A 438 38.71 -23.20 9.96
C ARG A 438 37.92 -22.48 11.03
N ASP A 439 37.84 -23.11 12.18
CA ASP A 439 36.89 -22.75 13.21
C ASP A 439 37.49 -21.77 14.22
N THR A 440 36.62 -20.94 14.78
CA THR A 440 36.97 -19.96 15.80
C THR A 440 36.17 -20.21 17.07
N LEU A 441 36.89 -20.56 18.14
CA LEU A 441 36.34 -20.57 19.48
C LEU A 441 36.27 -19.14 20.01
N VAL A 442 35.09 -18.70 20.45
CA VAL A 442 34.84 -17.37 21.02
C VAL A 442 34.73 -17.48 22.53
N LEU A 443 35.64 -16.83 23.25
CA LEU A 443 35.69 -16.81 24.70
C LEU A 443 35.51 -15.39 25.26
N GLY A 444 34.75 -15.28 26.35
CA GLY A 444 34.57 -14.03 27.10
C GLY A 444 35.85 -13.55 27.77
N GLY A 445 36.06 -12.24 27.92
CA GLY A 445 37.20 -11.70 28.68
C GLY A 445 38.54 -11.76 27.94
N VAL A 446 39.65 -11.96 28.65
CA VAL A 446 41.00 -11.95 28.07
C VAL A 446 41.74 -13.27 28.29
N ARG A 447 42.76 -13.57 27.48
CA ARG A 447 43.54 -14.82 27.56
C ARG A 447 44.06 -15.14 28.98
N SER A 448 44.44 -14.14 29.78
CA SER A 448 44.96 -14.35 31.14
C SER A 448 43.93 -14.87 32.14
N ASP A 449 42.64 -14.83 31.79
CA ASP A 449 41.56 -15.28 32.65
C ASP A 449 41.38 -16.81 32.62
N TYR A 450 42.02 -17.48 31.65
CA TYR A 450 41.83 -18.90 31.37
C TYR A 450 43.02 -19.76 31.75
N THR A 451 42.74 -20.82 32.50
CA THR A 451 43.61 -22.01 32.58
C THR A 451 43.23 -22.95 31.44
N VAL A 452 44.22 -23.44 30.69
CA VAL A 452 43.98 -24.36 29.55
C VAL A 452 44.66 -25.69 29.83
N THR A 453 43.91 -26.78 29.75
CA THR A 453 44.38 -28.14 29.98
C THR A 453 44.11 -29.00 28.75
N ALA A 454 45.14 -29.58 28.15
CA ALA A 454 44.95 -30.60 27.11
C ALA A 454 44.43 -31.90 27.74
N LEU A 455 43.41 -32.50 27.13
CA LEU A 455 42.82 -33.78 27.50
C LEU A 455 43.25 -34.87 26.50
N ASP A 456 42.78 -36.10 26.71
CA ASP A 456 42.96 -37.18 25.74
C ASP A 456 42.11 -36.95 24.47
N ASP A 457 42.40 -37.67 23.39
CA ASP A 457 41.63 -37.69 22.14
C ASP A 457 41.45 -36.32 21.42
N GLY A 458 42.34 -35.36 21.67
CA GLY A 458 42.37 -34.07 20.95
C GLY A 458 41.49 -32.97 21.55
N TYR A 459 40.93 -33.21 22.74
CA TYR A 459 40.12 -32.23 23.46
C TYR A 459 40.97 -31.28 24.32
N TYR A 460 40.47 -30.07 24.54
CA TYR A 460 41.05 -29.08 25.43
C TYR A 460 40.00 -28.58 26.41
N GLN A 461 40.42 -28.25 27.63
CA GLN A 461 39.57 -27.66 28.65
C GLN A 461 40.00 -26.23 28.93
N PHE A 462 39.10 -25.27 28.73
CA PHE A 462 39.31 -23.86 29.04
C PHE A 462 38.52 -23.51 30.31
N THR A 463 39.22 -23.16 31.40
CA THR A 463 38.58 -22.85 32.68
C THR A 463 38.82 -21.41 33.08
N SER A 464 37.75 -20.66 33.33
CA SER A 464 37.80 -19.33 33.96
C SER A 464 36.78 -19.23 35.10
N ALA A 465 37.09 -18.44 36.12
CA ALA A 465 36.16 -18.25 37.24
C ALA A 465 34.87 -17.49 36.85
N ALA A 466 34.86 -16.80 35.71
CA ALA A 466 33.75 -15.96 35.28
C ALA A 466 32.86 -16.62 34.23
N GLN A 467 33.43 -17.46 33.35
CA GLN A 467 32.70 -18.15 32.29
C GLN A 467 32.45 -19.63 32.61
N GLY A 468 33.19 -20.26 33.52
CA GLY A 468 33.05 -21.68 33.79
C GLY A 468 34.12 -22.52 33.08
N THR A 469 33.76 -23.73 32.69
CA THR A 469 34.69 -24.76 32.22
C THR A 469 34.27 -25.40 30.91
N ASP A 470 34.86 -24.94 29.82
CA ASP A 470 34.49 -25.37 28.48
C ASP A 470 35.38 -26.51 28.01
N THR A 471 34.77 -27.55 27.43
CA THR A 471 35.46 -28.65 26.75
C THR A 471 35.33 -28.46 25.26
N VAL A 472 36.47 -28.36 24.57
CA VAL A 472 36.50 -27.94 23.16
C VAL A 472 37.33 -28.89 22.28
N ALA A 473 36.93 -29.07 21.02
CA ALA A 473 37.66 -29.82 20.01
C ALA A 473 37.57 -29.16 18.62
N ASN A 474 38.52 -29.50 17.75
CA ASN A 474 38.55 -29.10 16.34
C ASN A 474 38.40 -27.58 16.11
N PHE A 475 39.33 -26.79 16.68
CA PHE A 475 39.39 -25.35 16.44
C PHE A 475 40.77 -24.93 15.94
N GLU A 476 40.82 -24.04 14.95
CA GLU A 476 42.06 -23.46 14.42
C GLU A 476 42.42 -22.13 15.10
N SER A 477 41.43 -21.45 15.70
CA SER A 477 41.68 -20.18 16.37
C SER A 477 40.81 -19.94 17.60
N VAL A 478 41.32 -19.10 18.51
CA VAL A 478 40.59 -18.64 19.68
C VAL A 478 40.52 -17.12 19.66
N TYR A 479 39.32 -16.57 19.76
CA TYR A 479 39.04 -15.14 19.88
C TYR A 479 38.61 -14.78 21.31
N PHE A 480 39.34 -13.84 21.93
CA PHE A 480 39.03 -13.34 23.27
C PHE A 480 38.35 -11.97 23.20
N SER A 481 37.04 -11.92 23.47
CA SER A 481 36.19 -10.74 23.23
C SER A 481 36.59 -9.50 24.04
N GLY A 482 37.10 -9.68 25.26
CA GLY A 482 37.57 -8.58 26.12
C GLY A 482 38.89 -7.94 25.66
N SER A 483 39.62 -8.57 24.74
CA SER A 483 40.87 -8.02 24.17
C SER A 483 40.79 -7.72 22.67
N GLY A 484 39.78 -8.25 21.97
CA GLY A 484 39.65 -8.15 20.52
C GLY A 484 40.77 -8.85 19.75
N LYS A 485 41.38 -9.90 20.31
CA LYS A 485 42.55 -10.58 19.73
C LYS A 485 42.27 -12.03 19.38
N TYR A 486 42.81 -12.45 18.25
CA TYR A 486 42.91 -13.83 17.80
C TYR A 486 44.22 -14.45 18.27
N VAL A 487 44.15 -15.70 18.73
CA VAL A 487 45.28 -16.55 19.06
C VAL A 487 45.16 -17.83 18.23
N ASN A 488 46.23 -18.24 17.54
CA ASN A 488 46.25 -19.51 16.83
C ASN A 488 46.13 -20.66 17.86
N PHE A 489 45.29 -21.66 17.57
CA PHE A 489 45.05 -22.77 18.48
C PHE A 489 46.31 -23.61 18.74
N ASP A 490 47.24 -23.67 17.77
CA ASP A 490 48.56 -24.32 17.92
C ASP A 490 49.39 -23.82 19.10
N VAL A 491 49.09 -22.63 19.64
CA VAL A 491 49.79 -22.05 20.79
C VAL A 491 49.43 -22.76 22.10
N PHE A 492 48.34 -23.54 22.10
CA PHE A 492 47.84 -24.29 23.26
C PHE A 492 48.21 -25.78 23.22
N ALA A 493 48.64 -26.28 22.06
CA ALA A 493 48.98 -27.68 21.80
C ALA A 493 50.36 -28.12 22.29
#